data_AF-A0A756S1Q5-F1
#
_entry.id   AF-A0A756S1Q5-F1
#
_cell.length_a   1.000
_cell.length_b   1.000
_cell.length_c   1.000
_cell.angle_alpha   90.00
_cell.angle_beta   90.00
_cell.angle_gamma   90.00
#
_symmetry.space_group_name_H-M   'P 1'
#
loop_
_entity.id
_entity.type
_entity.pdbx_description
1 polymer ?
#
loop_
_entity_poly.entity_id
_entity_poly.type
_entity_poly.pdbx_seq_one_letter_code
_entity_poly.pdbx_strand_id
1 'polypeptide(L)' 'FNMCGNMASIVTPLVIGVILANTQSFDFAILYVGSMGLIGLISYLFIVGPLDRITLTSSAA' A
#
# COMPACT_ATOMS: atom_id res chain seq x y z
N PHE A 1 -9.66 -0.09 -7.23
CA PHE A 1 -8.20 -0.15 -7.49
C PHE A 1 -7.66 1.14 -8.09
N ASN A 2 -8.32 1.71 -9.11
CA ASN A 2 -7.83 2.93 -9.80
C ASN A 2 -7.85 4.19 -8.91
N MET A 3 -8.96 4.47 -8.22
CA MET A 3 -9.07 5.64 -7.34
C MET A 3 -8.17 5.54 -6.10
N CYS A 4 -8.21 4.42 -5.37
CA CYS A 4 -7.44 4.27 -4.13
C CYS A 4 -5.92 4.28 -4.39
N GLY A 5 -5.45 3.61 -5.45
CA GLY A 5 -4.03 3.61 -5.81
C GLY A 5 -3.53 5.00 -6.22
N ASN A 6 -4.28 5.68 -7.08
CA ASN A 6 -3.92 7.03 -7.53
C ASN A 6 -4.03 8.07 -6.40
N MET A 7 -4.96 7.89 -5.46
CA MET A 7 -5.05 8.73 -4.27
C MET A 7 -3.88 8.47 -3.33
N ALA A 8 -3.51 7.20 -3.09
CA ALA A 8 -2.40 6.85 -2.22
C ALA A 8 -1.06 7.42 -2.72
N SER A 9 -0.83 7.47 -4.04
CA SER A 9 0.39 8.04 -4.62
C SER A 9 0.48 9.57 -4.48
N ILE A 10 -0.64 10.26 -4.29
CA ILE A 10 -0.68 11.71 -3.99
C ILE A 10 -0.58 11.96 -2.49
N VAL A 11 -1.33 11.20 -1.69
CA VAL A 11 -1.40 11.38 -0.23
C VAL A 11 -0.07 11.05 0.44
N THR A 12 0.62 9.99 -0.01
CA THR A 12 1.90 9.57 0.58
C THR A 12 2.98 10.67 0.55
N PRO A 13 3.33 11.27 -0.60
CA PRO A 13 4.29 12.37 -0.64
C PRO A 13 3.80 13.63 0.08
N LEU A 14 2.49 13.90 0.09
CA LEU A 14 1.93 15.03 0.85
C LEU A 14 2.20 14.87 2.34
N VAL A 15 1.91 13.69 2.91
CA VAL A 15 2.14 13.40 4.33
C VAL A 15 3.63 13.48 4.66
N ILE A 16 4.50 12.94 3.81
CA ILE A 16 5.95 13.05 3.96
C ILE A 16 6.39 14.52 3.98
N GLY A 17 5.87 15.34 3.06
CA GLY A 17 6.15 16.77 3.01
C GLY A 17 5.73 17.51 4.27
N VAL A 18 4.56 17.17 4.84
CA VAL A 18 4.09 17.73 6.12
C VAL A 18 4.98 17.30 7.29
N ILE A 19 5.41 16.04 7.34
CA ILE A 19 6.33 15.53 8.37
C ILE A 19 7.65 16.30 8.34
N LEU A 20 8.21 16.47 7.14
CA LEU A 20 9.47 17.21 6.94
C LEU A 20 9.32 18.70 7.26
N ALA A 21 8.21 19.33 6.87
CA ALA A 21 7.96 20.74 7.15
C ALA A 21 7.90 21.04 8.66
N ASN A 22 7.31 20.14 9.45
CA ASN A 22 7.19 20.32 10.90
C ASN A 22 8.45 19.87 11.67
N THR A 23 9.04 18.75 11.27
CA THR A 23 10.09 18.08 12.07
C THR A 23 11.50 18.33 11.55
N GLN A 24 11.63 18.77 10.28
CA GLN A 24 12.91 18.91 9.56
C GLN A 24 13.79 17.64 9.57
N SER A 25 13.20 16.48 9.84
CA SER A 25 13.90 15.20 9.94
C SER A 25 13.31 14.16 8.98
N PHE A 26 14.19 13.48 8.24
CA PHE A 26 13.84 12.41 7.32
C PHE A 26 13.55 11.08 8.01
N ASP A 27 14.02 10.89 9.24
CA ASP A 27 13.86 9.62 9.96
C ASP A 27 12.38 9.29 10.20
N PHE A 28 11.57 10.31 10.53
CA PHE A 28 10.13 10.16 10.69
C PHE A 28 9.41 9.84 9.38
N ALA A 29 9.89 10.36 8.24
CA ALA A 29 9.34 10.03 6.94
C ALA A 29 9.62 8.56 6.56
N ILE A 30 10.83 8.07 6.85
CA ILE A 30 11.20 6.67 6.62
C ILE A 30 10.38 5.74 7.52
N LEU A 31 10.22 6.08 8.81
CA LEU A 31 9.37 5.33 9.74
C LEU A 31 7.91 5.27 9.28
N TYR A 32 7.38 6.36 8.73
CA TYR A 32 6.03 6.38 8.16
C TYR A 32 5.89 5.42 6.97
N VAL A 33 6.82 5.48 6.01
CA VAL A 33 6.77 4.59 4.83
C VAL A 33 6.97 3.13 5.22
N GLY A 34 7.92 2.85 6.11
CA GLY A 34 8.19 1.50 6.60
C GLY A 34 6.99 0.89 7.34
N SER A 35 6.32 1.68 8.18
CA SER A 35 5.12 1.21 8.90
C SER A 35 3.94 0.97 7.96
N MET A 36 3.71 1.81 6.94
CA MET A 36 2.70 1.55 5.90
C MET A 36 2.97 0.26 5.13
N GLY A 37 4.23 -0.04 4.81
CA GLY A 37 4.63 -1.32 4.22
C GLY A 37 4.33 -2.51 5.12
N LEU A 38 4.62 -2.39 6.43
CA LEU A 38 4.32 -3.42 7.41
C LEU A 38 2.80 -3.66 7.56
N ILE A 39 1.99 -2.60 7.56
CA ILE A 39 0.53 -2.73 7.57
C ILE A 39 0.06 -3.47 6.31
N GLY A 40 0.63 -3.15 5.15
CA GLY A 40 0.36 -3.87 3.90
C GLY A 40 0.71 -5.37 3.99
N LEU A 41 1.86 -5.70 4.57
CA LEU A 41 2.29 -7.07 4.81
C LEU A 41 1.31 -7.82 5.72
N ILE A 42 0.94 -7.22 6.86
CA ILE A 42 0.01 -7.81 7.82
C ILE A 42 -1.36 -8.01 7.15
N SER A 43 -1.84 -7.02 6.41
CA SER A 43 -3.09 -7.12 5.65
C SER A 43 -3.05 -8.30 4.67
N TYR A 44 -1.95 -8.46 3.94
CA TYR A 44 -1.80 -9.58 3.01
C TYR A 44 -1.75 -10.94 3.73
N LEU A 45 -0.97 -11.04 4.80
CA LEU A 45 -0.77 -12.30 5.53
C LEU A 45 -2.03 -12.78 6.25
N PHE A 46 -2.80 -11.88 6.87
CA PHE A 46 -3.93 -12.25 7.71
C PHE A 46 -5.30 -12.13 7.02
N ILE A 47 -5.45 -11.23 6.04
CA ILE A 47 -6.77 -10.90 5.47
C ILE A 47 -6.99 -11.56 4.10
N VAL A 48 -5.98 -11.61 3.23
CA VAL A 48 -6.17 -12.06 1.83
C VAL A 48 -6.44 -13.57 1.75
N GLY A 49 -5.88 -14.38 2.64
CA GLY A 49 -6.08 -15.83 2.63
C GLY A 49 -5.50 -16.51 1.38
N PRO A 50 -5.74 -17.82 1.17
CA PRO A 50 -5.22 -18.56 0.03
C PRO A 50 -5.78 -18.01 -1.28
N LEU A 51 -4.89 -17.65 -2.20
CA LEU A 51 -5.24 -17.24 -3.55
C LEU A 51 -5.53 -18.48 -4.39
N ASP A 52 -6.82 -18.85 -4.49
CA ASP A 52 -7.25 -19.90 -5.40
C ASP A 52 -7.13 -19.43 -6.85
N ARG A 53 -6.49 -20.26 -7.68
CA ARG A 53 -6.37 -19.99 -9.10
C ARG A 53 -7.71 -20.30 -9.74
N ILE A 54 -8.31 -19.29 -10.38
CA ILE A 54 -9.48 -19.51 -11.24
C ILE A 54 -9.09 -20.45 -12.40
N THR A 55 -9.55 -21.70 -12.35
CA THR A 55 -9.50 -22.61 -13.48
C THR A 55 -10.55 -22.16 -14.49
N LEU A 56 -10.15 -21.30 -15.42
CA LEU A 56 -10.96 -21.01 -16.60
C LEU A 56 -11.03 -22.29 -17.42
N THR A 57 -12.17 -23.01 -17.34
CA THR A 57 -12.46 -24.02 -18.34
C THR A 57 -12.55 -23.29 -19.68
N SER A 58 -11.60 -23.56 -20.56
CA SER A 58 -11.71 -23.17 -21.97
C SER A 58 -12.90 -23.95 -22.52
N SER A 59 -14.09 -23.36 -22.44
CA SER A 59 -15.24 -23.81 -23.20
C SER A 59 -14.91 -23.48 -24.65
N ALA A 60 -14.46 -24.50 -25.37
CA ALA A 60 -14.44 -24.47 -26.82
C ALA A 60 -15.84 -24.11 -27.34
N ALA A 61 -15.91 -23.05 -28.14
CA ALA A 61 -16.89 -22.85 -29.20
C ALA A 61 -16.32 -21.82 -30.18
#